data_AF-A0A8B3CM76-F1
#
_entry.id   AF-A0A8B3CM76-F1
#
_cell.length_a   1.000
_cell.length_b   1.000
_cell.length_c   1.000
_cell.angle_alpha   90.00
_cell.angle_beta   90.00
_cell.angle_gamma   90.00
#
_symmetry.space_group_name_H-M   'P 1'
#
loop_
_entity.id
_entity.type
_entity.pdbx_description
1 polymer ?
#
loop_
_entity_poly.entity_id
_entity_poly.type
_entity_poly.pdbx_seq_one_letter_code
_entity_poly.pdbx_strand_id
1 'polypeptide(L)'
;MKSKGMAYLFWFVGFLGAFGIHRFYLGKIGTGLLWMCTLGLFGFGAFFDLFTLGSQVDAINTKKELKEIRTVTLANAVAQKGGEV
;
A
#
# COMPACT_ATOMS: atom_id res chain seq x y z
N MET A 1 -7.84 7.11 3.32
CA MET A 1 -6.38 7.30 3.12
C MET A 1 -5.62 6.49 4.17
N LYS A 2 -4.57 5.76 3.77
CA LYS A 2 -3.67 5.02 4.68
C LYS A 2 -2.75 6.01 5.40
N SER A 3 -2.52 5.80 6.70
CA SER A 3 -1.66 6.67 7.51
C SER A 3 -0.21 6.18 7.51
N LYS A 4 0.73 7.10 7.25
CA LYS A 4 2.18 6.85 7.32
C LYS A 4 2.59 6.41 8.72
N GLY A 5 2.06 7.07 9.75
CA GLY A 5 2.37 6.75 11.16
C GLY A 5 2.04 5.31 11.52
N MET A 6 0.89 4.80 11.07
CA MET A 6 0.51 3.41 11.32
C MET A 6 1.40 2.42 10.56
N ALA A 7 1.86 2.77 9.36
CA ALA A 7 2.79 1.94 8.61
C ALA A 7 4.15 1.82 9.34
N TYR A 8 4.69 2.93 9.85
CA TYR A 8 5.92 2.93 10.65
C TYR A 8 5.75 2.23 12.01
N LEU A 9 4.57 2.36 12.64
CA LEU A 9 4.26 1.66 13.89
C LEU A 9 4.29 0.13 13.69
N PHE A 10 3.65 -0.38 12.63
CA PHE A 10 3.70 -1.80 12.29
C PHE A 10 5.09 -2.27 11.84
N TRP A 11 5.90 -1.38 11.25
CA TRP A 11 7.30 -1.66 10.98
C TRP A 11 8.08 -1.83 12.30
N PHE A 12 7.92 -0.92 13.27
CA PHE A 12 8.60 -1.00 14.57
C PHE A 12 8.16 -2.22 15.39
N VAL A 13 6.85 -2.45 15.52
CA VAL A 13 6.25 -3.59 16.27
C VAL A 13 6.60 -4.93 15.62
N GLY A 14 6.79 -4.98 14.31
CA GLY A 14 7.23 -6.16 13.57
C GLY A 14 8.73 -6.47 13.68
N PHE A 15 9.39 -6.07 14.78
CA PHE A 15 10.83 -6.27 15.03
C PHE A 15 11.70 -5.52 14.01
N LEU A 16 11.55 -4.19 13.94
CA LEU A 16 12.21 -3.32 12.95
C LEU A 16 11.96 -3.77 11.51
N GLY A 17 10.73 -4.20 11.24
CA GLY A 17 10.30 -4.72 9.97
C GLY A 17 10.49 -6.21 9.80
N ALA A 18 11.39 -6.90 10.51
CA ALA A 18 11.84 -8.26 10.21
C ALA A 18 10.72 -9.32 10.04
N PHE A 19 9.60 -9.17 10.75
CA PHE A 19 8.43 -10.05 10.60
C PHE A 19 7.52 -9.70 9.42
N GLY A 20 7.79 -8.63 8.66
CA GLY A 20 7.03 -8.25 7.46
C GLY A 20 5.61 -7.73 7.73
N ILE A 21 5.23 -7.46 8.99
CA ILE A 21 3.87 -7.07 9.41
C ILE A 21 3.37 -5.80 8.67
N HIS A 22 4.25 -4.83 8.44
CA HIS A 22 3.95 -3.62 7.66
C HIS A 22 3.47 -3.93 6.22
N ARG A 23 3.94 -5.02 5.58
CA ARG A 23 3.53 -5.38 4.21
C ARG A 23 2.12 -5.95 4.17
N PHE A 24 1.67 -6.63 5.22
CA PHE A 24 0.29 -7.06 5.37
C PHE A 24 -0.64 -5.85 5.47
N TYR A 25 -0.25 -4.81 6.23
CA TYR A 25 -0.99 -3.54 6.26
C TYR A 25 -1.08 -2.88 4.89
N LEU A 26 -0.04 -2.96 4.06
CA LEU A 26 -0.04 -2.45 2.67
C LEU A 26 -0.83 -3.34 1.69
N GLY A 27 -1.35 -4.50 2.10
CA GLY A 27 -2.06 -5.45 1.25
C GLY A 27 -1.15 -6.35 0.40
N LYS A 28 0.17 -6.36 0.66
CA LYS A 28 1.16 -7.15 -0.06
C LYS A 28 1.49 -8.46 0.67
N ILE A 29 0.48 -9.33 0.78
CA ILE A 29 0.53 -10.60 1.54
C ILE A 29 1.70 -11.49 1.10
N GLY A 30 1.88 -11.71 -0.21
CA GLY A 30 2.95 -12.58 -0.72
C GLY A 30 4.35 -12.10 -0.32
N THR A 31 4.61 -10.78 -0.38
CA THR A 31 5.90 -10.23 0.05
C THR A 31 6.06 -10.20 1.58
N GLY A 32 4.96 -10.15 2.34
CA GLY A 32 5.00 -10.27 3.80
C GLY A 32 5.40 -11.67 4.23
N LEU A 33 4.89 -12.70 3.54
CA LEU A 33 5.26 -14.09 3.79
C LEU A 33 6.72 -14.36 3.44
N LEU A 34 7.21 -13.82 2.31
CA LEU A 34 8.62 -13.88 1.95
C LEU A 34 9.52 -13.24 3.01
N TRP A 35 9.09 -12.12 3.59
CA TRP A 35 9.79 -11.45 4.69
C TRP A 35 9.85 -12.30 5.95
N MET A 36 8.79 -13.02 6.30
CA MET A 36 8.79 -13.95 7.43
C MET A 36 9.76 -15.12 7.20
N CYS A 37 9.81 -15.68 5.98
CA CYS A 37 10.73 -16.76 5.63
C CYS A 37 12.22 -16.33 5.61
N THR A 38 12.48 -15.03 5.43
CA THR A 38 13.84 -14.47 5.28
C THR A 38 14.26 -13.58 6.47
N LEU A 39 13.40 -13.45 7.49
CA LEU A 39 13.54 -12.51 8.62
C LEU A 39 13.83 -11.06 8.18
N GLY A 40 13.11 -10.62 7.14
CA GLY A 40 13.27 -9.31 6.53
C GLY A 40 14.54 -9.11 5.72
N LEU A 41 15.11 -10.20 5.23
CA LEU A 41 16.35 -10.32 4.45
C LEU A 41 17.58 -9.76 5.19
N PHE A 42 17.91 -10.39 6.33
CA PHE A 42 19.09 -10.11 7.18
C PHE A 42 19.14 -8.70 7.79
N GLY A 43 18.02 -7.97 7.83
CA GLY A 43 17.93 -6.62 8.39
C GLY A 43 18.22 -5.49 7.38
N PHE A 44 18.98 -5.75 6.32
CA PHE A 44 19.18 -4.78 5.24
C PHE A 44 17.89 -4.48 4.48
N GLY A 45 17.11 -5.51 4.19
CA GLY A 45 15.78 -5.33 3.57
C GLY A 45 14.89 -4.41 4.40
N ALA A 46 15.02 -4.46 5.72
CA ALA A 46 14.25 -3.60 6.62
C ALA A 46 14.74 -2.17 6.75
N PHE A 47 16.04 -1.97 6.63
CA PHE A 47 16.63 -0.64 6.51
C PHE A 47 16.14 0.08 5.24
N PHE A 48 16.16 -0.58 4.08
CA PHE A 48 15.64 0.00 2.82
C PHE A 48 14.13 0.25 2.87
N ASP A 49 13.37 -0.60 3.57
CA ASP A 49 11.94 -0.42 3.69
C ASP A 49 11.60 0.88 4.46
N LEU A 50 12.41 1.29 5.45
CA LEU A 50 12.21 2.54 6.19
C LEU A 50 12.13 3.77 5.29
N PHE A 51 13.01 3.87 4.28
CA PHE A 51 13.02 4.98 3.32
C PHE A 51 11.89 4.87 2.29
N THR A 52 11.53 3.64 1.93
CA THR A 52 10.57 3.38 0.84
C THR A 52 9.12 3.38 1.33
N LEU A 53 8.88 3.13 2.63
CA LEU A 53 7.55 2.95 3.21
C LEU A 53 6.64 4.17 3.02
N GLY A 54 7.17 5.38 3.23
CA GLY A 54 6.43 6.63 3.00
C GLY A 54 5.93 6.76 1.56
N SER A 55 6.81 6.52 0.59
CA SER A 55 6.47 6.55 -0.84
C SER A 55 5.44 5.46 -1.21
N GLN A 56 5.55 4.27 -0.61
CA GLN A 56 4.58 3.20 -0.83
C GLN A 56 3.18 3.56 -0.32
N VAL A 57 3.09 4.22 0.84
CA VAL A 57 1.80 4.68 1.40
C VAL A 57 1.18 5.73 0.48
N ASP A 58 1.97 6.69 0.02
CA ASP A 58 1.50 7.74 -0.90
C ASP A 58 1.04 7.13 -2.23
N ALA A 59 1.82 6.22 -2.81
CA ALA A 59 1.46 5.54 -4.05
C ALA A 59 0.14 4.74 -3.95
N ILE A 60 -0.12 4.08 -2.80
CA ILE A 60 -1.38 3.37 -2.57
C ILE A 60 -2.55 4.36 -2.44
N ASN A 61 -2.34 5.46 -1.73
CA ASN A 61 -3.36 6.50 -1.60
C ASN A 61 -3.69 7.09 -2.98
N THR A 62 -2.69 7.51 -3.76
CA THR A 62 -2.90 8.04 -5.12
C THR A 62 -3.62 7.07 -6.03
N LYS A 63 -3.25 5.79 -6.02
CA LYS A 63 -3.93 4.77 -6.84
C LYS A 63 -5.41 4.58 -6.45
N LYS A 64 -5.74 4.73 -5.16
CA LYS A 64 -7.12 4.64 -4.69
C LYS A 64 -7.94 5.84 -5.17
N GLU A 65 -7.42 7.06 -5.00
CA GLU A 65 -8.04 8.29 -5.48
C GLU A 65 -8.26 8.26 -7.00
N LEU A 66 -7.25 7.84 -7.78
CA LEU A 66 -7.36 7.71 -9.24
C LEU A 66 -8.43 6.70 -9.67
N LYS A 67 -8.54 5.57 -8.96
CA LYS A 67 -9.58 4.57 -9.25
C LYS A 67 -10.96 5.15 -8.96
N GLU A 68 -11.13 5.87 -7.87
CA GLU A 68 -12.39 6.51 -7.49
C GLU A 68 -12.79 7.58 -8.52
N ILE A 69 -11.88 8.49 -8.89
CA ILE A 69 -12.13 9.50 -9.93
C ILE A 69 -12.50 8.83 -11.25
N ARG A 70 -11.74 7.82 -11.69
CA ARG A 70 -12.03 7.10 -12.93
C ARG A 70 -13.43 6.47 -12.90
N THR A 71 -13.84 5.86 -11.79
CA THR A 71 -15.19 5.28 -11.68
C THR A 71 -16.29 6.34 -11.75
N VAL A 72 -16.11 7.49 -11.11
CA VAL A 72 -17.07 8.60 -11.18
C VAL A 72 -17.14 9.18 -12.59
N THR A 73 -16.00 9.41 -13.24
CA THR A 73 -15.94 9.91 -14.62
C THR A 73 -16.57 8.93 -15.61
N LEU A 74 -16.30 7.63 -15.47
CA LEU A 74 -16.92 6.60 -16.31
C LEU A 74 -18.43 6.51 -16.09
N ALA A 75 -18.89 6.58 -14.84
CA ALA A 75 -20.33 6.57 -14.52
C ALA A 75 -21.04 7.78 -15.14
N ASN A 76 -20.48 8.98 -15.03
CA ASN A 76 -21.03 10.18 -15.66
C ASN A 76 -20.99 10.10 -17.19
N ALA A 77 -19.91 9.59 -17.78
CA ALA A 77 -19.80 9.42 -19.22
C ALA A 77 -20.85 8.43 -19.76
N VAL A 78 -21.12 7.33 -19.05
CA VAL A 78 -22.17 6.37 -19.39
C VAL A 78 -23.57 6.98 -19.22
N ALA A 79 -23.81 7.74 -18.14
CA ALA A 79 -25.07 8.42 -17.91
C ALA A 79 -25.37 9.46 -19.00
N GLN A 80 -24.37 10.23 -19.44
CA GLN A 80 -24.52 11.18 -20.54
C GLN A 80 -24.85 10.47 -21.86
N LYS A 81 -24.17 9.34 -22.15
CA LYS A 81 -24.40 8.57 -23.38
C LYS A 81 -25.76 7.87 -23.42
N GLY A 82 -26.37 7.59 -22.27
CA GLY A 82 -27.71 6.97 -22.16
C GLY A 82 -28.87 7.96 -22.27
N GLY A 83 -28.63 9.27 -22.18
CA GLY A 83 -29.65 10.31 -22.33
C GLY A 83 -29.81 10.85 -23.75
N GLU A 84 -28.97 10.41 -24.70
CA GLU A 84 -29.02 10.80 -26.12
C GLU A 84 -29.78 9.80 -27.01
N VAL A 85 -30.49 8.82 -26.43
CA VAL A 85 -31.34 7.84 -27.14
C VAL A 85 -32.82 8.01 -26.83
#